data_AF-A0A3D5P2M7-F1
#
_entry.id   AF-A0A3D5P2M7-F1
#
_cell.length_a   1.000
_cell.length_b   1.000
_cell.length_c   1.000
_cell.angle_alpha   90.00
_cell.angle_beta   90.00
_cell.angle_gamma   90.00
#
_symmetry.space_group_name_H-M   'P 1'
#
loop_
_entity.id
_entity.type
_entity.pdbx_description
1 polymer ?
#
loop_
_entity_poly.entity_id
_entity_poly.type
_entity_poly.pdbx_seq_one_letter_code
_entity_poly.pdbx_strand_id
1 'polypeptide(L)'
;PETGLYEVGVHEKAIAALESLLFAKYQMFRNVYWHHAVRAATGLYKRIVEEAVRGRLIDPEDLIGPTDEELLYELSRRGLDSKDEIGRRIARRWIPALRHRKLPKRALELTAADLSGREVESWAIGDSPQKRAVEDELAKELGLESGEVIIDFPVKQAMFQLDLLVQRRNGTVQRLGLEGVEGVLDLPRVARELYTTARVLRVFTMERREIAADTVLERITRPLAAG
;
A
#
# COMPACT_ATOMS: atom_id res chain seq x y z
N PRO A 1 -25.93 -17.56 16.87
CA PRO A 1 -24.61 -16.90 17.03
C PRO A 1 -24.14 -17.07 18.48
N GLU A 2 -22.85 -17.34 18.71
CA GLU A 2 -22.29 -17.49 20.07
C GLU A 2 -22.47 -16.21 20.91
N THR A 3 -22.53 -15.06 20.27
CA THR A 3 -22.69 -13.74 20.89
C THR A 3 -24.12 -13.41 21.33
N GLY A 4 -25.12 -14.21 20.94
CA GLY A 4 -26.54 -13.93 21.20
C GLY A 4 -27.12 -12.73 20.43
N LEU A 5 -26.30 -12.02 19.65
CA LEU A 5 -26.71 -10.90 18.79
C LEU A 5 -27.05 -11.38 17.38
N TYR A 6 -27.93 -10.64 16.69
CA TYR A 6 -28.16 -10.87 15.27
C TYR A 6 -26.92 -10.50 14.45
N GLU A 7 -26.55 -11.38 13.52
CA GLU A 7 -25.38 -11.21 12.66
C GLU A 7 -25.69 -11.76 11.27
N VAL A 8 -25.06 -11.17 10.24
CA VAL A 8 -25.20 -11.63 8.86
C VAL A 8 -24.48 -12.97 8.70
N GLY A 9 -25.17 -13.93 8.10
CA GLY A 9 -24.61 -15.22 7.75
C GLY A 9 -25.05 -15.68 6.38
N VAL A 10 -24.42 -16.74 5.88
CA VAL A 10 -24.74 -17.38 4.61
C VAL A 10 -25.07 -18.85 4.82
N HIS A 11 -25.89 -19.41 3.93
CA HIS A 11 -26.09 -20.86 3.88
C HIS A 11 -24.87 -21.56 3.28
N GLU A 12 -24.60 -22.80 3.66
CA GLU A 12 -23.51 -23.63 3.15
C GLU A 12 -23.49 -23.75 1.61
N LYS A 13 -24.64 -23.68 0.94
CA LYS A 13 -24.70 -23.66 -0.53
C LYS A 13 -24.07 -22.41 -1.16
N ALA A 14 -23.83 -21.35 -0.40
CA ALA A 14 -23.21 -20.11 -0.86
C ALA A 14 -21.68 -20.11 -0.78
N ILE A 15 -21.06 -21.19 -0.30
CA ILE A 15 -19.59 -21.30 -0.18
C ILE A 15 -18.89 -21.05 -1.53
N ALA A 16 -19.40 -21.62 -2.63
CA ALA A 16 -18.84 -21.40 -3.97
C ALA A 16 -18.91 -19.91 -4.41
N ALA A 17 -19.91 -19.16 -3.91
CA ALA A 17 -19.99 -17.73 -4.15
C ALA A 17 -18.97 -16.95 -3.31
N LEU A 18 -18.67 -17.38 -2.07
CA LEU A 18 -17.59 -16.82 -1.25
C LEU A 18 -16.22 -17.07 -1.89
N GLU A 19 -15.98 -18.27 -2.42
CA GLU A 19 -14.78 -18.59 -3.20
C GLU A 19 -14.62 -17.63 -4.39
N SER A 20 -15.68 -17.47 -5.18
CA SER A 20 -15.69 -16.56 -6.32
C SER A 20 -15.43 -15.11 -5.91
N LEU A 21 -16.03 -14.66 -4.80
CA LEU A 21 -15.79 -13.32 -4.24
C LEU A 21 -14.34 -13.14 -3.81
N LEU A 22 -13.74 -14.15 -3.18
CA LEU A 22 -12.34 -14.13 -2.75
C LEU A 22 -11.41 -13.93 -3.96
N PHE A 23 -11.60 -14.73 -5.02
CA PHE A 23 -10.83 -14.60 -6.25
C PHE A 23 -11.05 -13.26 -6.96
N ALA A 24 -12.29 -12.77 -7.02
CA ALA A 24 -12.60 -11.47 -7.61
C ALA A 24 -11.89 -10.33 -6.85
N LYS A 25 -11.92 -10.34 -5.50
CA LYS A 25 -11.17 -9.38 -4.68
C LYS A 25 -9.68 -9.46 -5.00
N TYR A 26 -9.13 -10.67 -5.08
CA TYR A 26 -7.72 -10.87 -5.41
C TYR A 26 -7.33 -10.28 -6.77
N GLN A 27 -8.12 -10.55 -7.81
CA GLN A 27 -7.89 -10.01 -9.14
C GLN A 27 -7.94 -8.47 -9.15
N MET A 28 -8.89 -7.87 -8.44
CA MET A 28 -8.98 -6.41 -8.34
C MET A 28 -7.74 -5.79 -7.69
N PHE A 29 -7.25 -6.37 -6.59
CA PHE A 29 -6.03 -5.86 -5.95
C PHE A 29 -4.79 -6.07 -6.81
N ARG A 30 -4.61 -7.26 -7.36
CA ARG A 30 -3.44 -7.59 -8.19
C ARG A 30 -3.37 -6.73 -9.45
N ASN A 31 -4.50 -6.55 -10.13
CA ASN A 31 -4.51 -5.96 -11.47
C ASN A 31 -4.83 -4.47 -11.48
N VAL A 32 -5.56 -3.95 -10.48
CA VAL A 32 -6.02 -2.55 -10.45
C VAL A 32 -5.38 -1.80 -9.29
N TYR A 33 -5.69 -2.15 -8.04
CA TYR A 33 -5.33 -1.32 -6.90
C TYR A 33 -3.82 -1.30 -6.59
N TRP A 34 -3.13 -2.42 -6.82
CA TRP A 34 -1.69 -2.55 -6.59
C TRP A 34 -0.87 -2.58 -7.88
N HIS A 35 -1.49 -2.16 -8.99
CA HIS A 35 -0.79 -1.96 -10.24
C HIS A 35 0.31 -0.91 -10.06
N HIS A 36 1.54 -1.24 -10.45
CA HIS A 36 2.74 -0.42 -10.22
C HIS A 36 2.59 1.03 -10.66
N ALA A 37 1.95 1.30 -11.82
CA ALA A 37 1.75 2.67 -12.30
C ALA A 37 0.73 3.47 -11.45
N VAL A 38 -0.28 2.80 -10.88
CA VAL A 38 -1.22 3.43 -9.94
C VAL A 38 -0.49 3.75 -8.64
N ARG A 39 0.25 2.77 -8.10
CA ARG A 39 1.07 2.94 -6.89
C ARG A 39 2.11 4.05 -7.01
N ALA A 40 2.80 4.16 -8.15
CA ALA A 40 3.75 5.24 -8.41
C ALA A 40 3.08 6.62 -8.41
N ALA A 41 1.89 6.75 -9.02
CA ALA A 41 1.13 7.99 -9.02
C ALA A 41 0.61 8.34 -7.60
N THR A 42 0.07 7.36 -6.88
CA THR A 42 -0.36 7.53 -5.48
C THR A 42 0.81 7.93 -4.59
N GLY A 43 1.98 7.30 -4.76
CA GLY A 43 3.19 7.65 -4.02
C GLY A 43 3.63 9.09 -4.28
N LEU A 44 3.63 9.53 -5.55
CA LEU A 44 3.96 10.92 -5.90
C LEU A 44 2.95 11.92 -5.31
N TYR A 45 1.65 11.63 -5.40
CA TYR A 45 0.62 12.50 -4.82
C TYR A 45 0.77 12.62 -3.30
N LYS A 46 0.93 11.48 -2.60
CA LYS A 46 1.19 11.47 -1.16
C LYS A 46 2.43 12.29 -0.82
N ARG A 47 3.52 12.11 -1.57
CA ARG A 47 4.74 12.89 -1.39
C ARG A 47 4.49 14.39 -1.52
N ILE A 48 3.76 14.83 -2.55
CA ILE A 48 3.40 16.23 -2.75
C ILE A 48 2.69 16.79 -1.50
N VAL A 49 1.68 16.08 -1.00
CA VAL A 49 0.90 16.51 0.18
C VAL A 49 1.73 16.50 1.46
N GLU A 50 2.47 15.42 1.72
CA GLU A 50 3.33 15.28 2.90
C GLU A 50 4.41 16.37 2.97
N GLU A 51 5.07 16.66 1.84
CA GLU A 51 6.09 17.71 1.79
C GLU A 51 5.49 19.11 1.87
N ALA A 52 4.30 19.31 1.33
CA ALA A 52 3.62 20.59 1.47
C ALA A 52 3.26 20.88 2.93
N VAL A 53 2.76 19.88 3.66
CA VAL A 53 2.48 20.02 5.09
C VAL A 53 3.77 20.17 5.90
N ARG A 54 4.79 19.33 5.65
CA ARG A 54 6.08 19.41 6.37
C ARG A 54 6.79 20.74 6.14
N GLY A 55 6.77 21.23 4.90
CA GLY A 55 7.32 22.52 4.51
C GLY A 55 6.46 23.73 4.89
N ARG A 56 5.33 23.52 5.61
CA ARG A 56 4.36 24.57 5.98
C ARG A 56 3.88 25.41 4.79
N LEU A 57 3.79 24.77 3.63
CA LEU A 57 3.15 25.35 2.45
C LEU A 57 1.63 25.41 2.64
N ILE A 58 1.09 24.40 3.32
CA ILE A 58 -0.29 24.30 3.79
C ILE A 58 -0.27 23.74 5.21
N ASP A 59 -1.33 24.03 5.97
CA ASP A 59 -1.55 23.40 7.27
C ASP A 59 -2.46 22.16 7.11
N PRO A 60 -2.45 21.19 8.05
CA PRO A 60 -3.30 20.00 7.95
C PRO A 60 -4.80 20.29 7.77
N GLU A 61 -5.28 21.40 8.33
CA GLU A 61 -6.66 21.85 8.24
C GLU A 61 -7.04 22.27 6.81
N ASP A 62 -6.07 22.75 6.02
CA ASP A 62 -6.26 23.12 4.60
C ASP A 62 -6.59 21.88 3.72
N LEU A 63 -6.39 20.65 4.23
CA LEU A 63 -6.71 19.42 3.51
C LEU A 63 -8.21 19.08 3.52
N ILE A 64 -8.99 19.71 4.40
CA ILE A 64 -10.41 19.40 4.60
C ILE A 64 -11.26 20.29 3.70
N GLY A 65 -11.99 19.70 2.76
CA GLY A 65 -12.96 20.39 1.92
C GLY A 65 -12.57 20.51 0.44
N PRO A 66 -11.32 20.87 0.09
CA PRO A 66 -10.92 20.95 -1.31
C PRO A 66 -11.09 19.63 -2.05
N THR A 67 -11.50 19.72 -3.30
CA THR A 67 -11.33 18.65 -4.28
C THR A 67 -9.85 18.45 -4.61
N ASP A 68 -9.52 17.31 -5.23
CA ASP A 68 -8.14 17.01 -5.65
C ASP A 68 -7.55 18.11 -6.54
N GLU A 69 -8.33 18.68 -7.47
CA GLU A 69 -7.84 19.73 -8.38
C GLU A 69 -7.65 21.08 -7.67
N GLU A 70 -8.56 21.44 -6.76
CA GLU A 70 -8.42 22.65 -5.94
C GLU A 70 -7.17 22.58 -5.06
N LEU A 71 -6.92 21.41 -4.43
CA LEU A 71 -5.72 21.20 -3.63
C LEU A 71 -4.46 21.30 -4.49
N LEU A 72 -4.40 20.62 -5.65
CA LEU A 72 -3.24 20.68 -6.54
C LEU A 72 -3.01 22.09 -7.09
N TYR A 73 -4.07 22.84 -7.40
CA TYR A 73 -3.97 24.24 -7.82
C TYR A 73 -3.36 25.09 -6.72
N GLU A 74 -3.87 24.99 -5.48
CA GLU A 74 -3.39 25.80 -4.36
C GLU A 74 -1.95 25.47 -3.99
N LEU A 75 -1.58 24.19 -3.96
CA LEU A 75 -0.21 23.74 -3.74
C LEU A 75 0.74 24.25 -4.83
N SER A 76 0.30 24.23 -6.10
CA SER A 76 1.08 24.79 -7.20
C SER A 76 1.28 26.29 -7.04
N ARG A 77 0.22 27.03 -6.68
CA ARG A 77 0.26 28.49 -6.51
C ARG A 77 1.21 28.88 -5.37
N ARG A 78 0.97 28.34 -4.16
CA ARG A 78 1.82 28.60 -3.00
C ARG A 78 3.27 28.15 -3.23
N GLY A 79 3.46 27.02 -3.91
CA GLY A 79 4.80 26.49 -4.20
C GLY A 79 5.61 27.35 -5.18
N LEU A 80 4.95 28.04 -6.12
CA LEU A 80 5.61 29.03 -7.00
C LEU A 80 6.08 30.28 -6.23
N ASP A 81 5.32 30.69 -5.23
CA ASP A 81 5.61 31.84 -4.37
C ASP A 81 6.60 31.50 -3.23
N SER A 82 6.83 30.21 -2.98
CA SER A 82 7.68 29.72 -1.90
C SER A 82 9.17 30.03 -2.13
N LYS A 83 9.83 30.48 -1.05
CA LYS A 83 11.29 30.66 -1.01
C LYS A 83 12.03 29.35 -0.72
N ASP A 84 11.32 28.34 -0.24
CA ASP A 84 11.89 27.03 0.07
C ASP A 84 12.03 26.19 -1.19
N GLU A 85 13.10 25.41 -1.24
CA GLU A 85 13.36 24.56 -2.40
C GLU A 85 12.27 23.52 -2.62
N ILE A 86 11.73 22.97 -1.53
CA ILE A 86 10.70 21.95 -1.59
C ILE A 86 9.39 22.47 -2.18
N GLY A 87 8.96 23.69 -1.81
CA GLY A 87 7.78 24.33 -2.38
C GLY A 87 7.94 24.56 -3.89
N ARG A 88 9.11 25.05 -4.31
CA ARG A 88 9.44 25.20 -5.74
C ARG A 88 9.45 23.86 -6.47
N ARG A 89 9.96 22.79 -5.85
CA ARG A 89 10.02 21.43 -6.42
C ARG A 89 8.62 20.84 -6.60
N ILE A 90 7.74 20.98 -5.60
CA ILE A 90 6.33 20.59 -5.67
C ILE A 90 5.68 21.26 -6.90
N ALA A 91 5.76 22.59 -7.00
CA ALA A 91 5.08 23.34 -8.04
C ALA A 91 5.68 23.16 -9.44
N ARG A 92 7.01 23.12 -9.58
CA ARG A 92 7.69 23.11 -10.88
C ARG A 92 8.00 21.73 -11.42
N ARG A 93 8.10 20.71 -10.56
CA ARG A 93 8.50 19.35 -10.96
C ARG A 93 7.39 18.34 -10.68
N TRP A 94 6.96 18.19 -9.43
CA TRP A 94 6.13 17.06 -9.03
C TRP A 94 4.66 17.18 -9.47
N ILE A 95 4.02 18.35 -9.28
CA ILE A 95 2.64 18.57 -9.76
C ILE A 95 2.56 18.46 -11.30
N PRO A 96 3.46 19.10 -12.09
CA PRO A 96 3.50 18.89 -13.54
C PRO A 96 3.76 17.43 -13.93
N ALA A 97 4.65 16.73 -13.20
CA ALA A 97 4.92 15.33 -13.45
C ALA A 97 3.68 14.46 -13.23
N LEU A 98 2.91 14.71 -12.17
CA LEU A 98 1.65 14.03 -11.90
C LEU A 98 0.63 14.30 -13.02
N ARG A 99 0.37 15.58 -13.34
CA ARG A 99 -0.60 16.00 -14.36
C ARG A 99 -0.29 15.45 -15.76
N HIS A 100 1.00 15.41 -16.13
CA HIS A 100 1.44 14.91 -17.43
C HIS A 100 1.87 13.45 -17.44
N ARG A 101 1.53 12.69 -16.38
CA ARG A 101 1.84 11.26 -16.26
C ARG A 101 3.33 10.92 -16.42
N LYS A 102 4.22 11.84 -16.03
CA LYS A 102 5.67 11.59 -15.89
C LYS A 102 5.95 10.96 -14.52
N LEU A 103 5.40 9.77 -14.31
CA LEU A 103 5.39 9.10 -13.01
C LEU A 103 6.78 8.58 -12.59
N PRO A 104 7.03 8.45 -11.27
CA PRO A 104 8.21 7.77 -10.74
C PRO A 104 8.45 6.41 -11.41
N LYS A 105 9.71 6.13 -11.72
CA LYS A 105 10.16 4.90 -12.37
C LYS A 105 10.46 3.84 -11.32
N ARG A 106 10.15 2.59 -11.64
CA ARG A 106 10.41 1.46 -10.76
C ARG A 106 11.90 1.12 -10.81
N ALA A 107 12.61 1.38 -9.71
CA ALA A 107 14.02 1.07 -9.53
C ALA A 107 14.24 -0.33 -8.95
N LEU A 108 13.26 -0.84 -8.19
CA LEU A 108 13.24 -2.19 -7.60
C LEU A 108 11.82 -2.73 -7.54
N GLU A 109 11.69 -4.05 -7.73
CA GLU A 109 10.46 -4.81 -7.53
C GLU A 109 10.79 -6.16 -6.90
N LEU A 110 10.20 -6.46 -5.74
CA LEU A 110 10.43 -7.69 -4.98
C LEU A 110 9.09 -8.35 -4.62
N THR A 111 8.96 -9.61 -4.98
CA THR A 111 7.80 -10.46 -4.74
C THR A 111 7.88 -11.14 -3.37
N ALA A 112 6.84 -11.88 -3.00
CA ALA A 112 6.87 -12.72 -1.80
C ALA A 112 8.04 -13.73 -1.78
N ALA A 113 8.45 -14.24 -2.95
CA ALA A 113 9.57 -15.18 -3.04
C ALA A 113 10.90 -14.50 -2.70
N ASP A 114 11.09 -13.27 -3.17
CA ASP A 114 12.32 -12.49 -2.91
C ASP A 114 12.41 -12.04 -1.44
N LEU A 115 11.28 -11.96 -0.74
CA LEU A 115 11.19 -11.64 0.69
C LEU A 115 11.24 -12.88 1.59
N SER A 116 11.45 -14.07 1.04
CA SER A 116 11.49 -15.31 1.82
C SER A 116 12.53 -15.25 2.94
N GLY A 117 12.14 -15.69 4.14
CA GLY A 117 12.99 -15.66 5.34
C GLY A 117 13.17 -14.27 5.97
N ARG A 118 12.49 -13.24 5.43
CA ARG A 118 12.54 -11.87 5.93
C ARG A 118 11.15 -11.36 6.27
N GLU A 119 11.06 -10.49 7.27
CA GLU A 119 9.87 -9.73 7.57
C GLU A 119 10.16 -8.24 7.35
N VAL A 120 9.32 -7.57 6.56
CA VAL A 120 9.40 -6.11 6.40
C VAL A 120 8.97 -5.46 7.70
N GLU A 121 9.82 -4.59 8.22
CA GLU A 121 9.60 -3.87 9.47
C GLU A 121 8.31 -3.06 9.45
N SER A 122 7.61 -3.01 10.58
CA SER A 122 6.32 -2.34 10.68
C SER A 122 6.39 -0.84 10.37
N TRP A 123 7.49 -0.17 10.71
CA TRP A 123 7.72 1.23 10.39
C TRP A 123 7.96 1.47 8.89
N ALA A 124 8.43 0.46 8.15
CA ALA A 124 8.59 0.55 6.69
C ALA A 124 7.25 0.36 5.96
N ILE A 125 6.23 -0.12 6.66
CA ILE A 125 4.86 -0.30 6.17
C ILE A 125 4.04 0.96 6.50
N GLY A 126 3.54 1.63 5.47
CA GLY A 126 2.79 2.89 5.64
C GLY A 126 3.71 4.11 5.62
N ASP A 127 3.34 5.17 6.36
CA ASP A 127 4.09 6.42 6.44
C ASP A 127 4.67 6.57 7.84
N SER A 128 6.00 6.66 7.92
CA SER A 128 6.71 6.87 9.18
C SER A 128 7.92 7.79 8.97
N PRO A 129 8.36 8.52 10.01
CA PRO A 129 9.59 9.30 9.95
C PRO A 129 10.83 8.44 9.62
N GLN A 130 10.88 7.21 10.12
CA GLN A 130 11.98 6.26 9.89
C GLN A 130 12.05 5.84 8.42
N LYS A 131 10.91 5.47 7.84
CA LYS A 131 10.82 5.16 6.41
C LYS A 131 11.29 6.34 5.57
N ARG A 132 10.87 7.55 5.96
CA ARG A 132 11.26 8.76 5.25
C ARG A 132 12.77 9.02 5.31
N ALA A 133 13.40 8.80 6.46
CA ALA A 133 14.84 8.92 6.61
C ALA A 133 15.58 7.93 5.68
N VAL A 134 15.13 6.67 5.63
CA VAL A 134 15.71 5.66 4.72
C VAL A 134 15.52 6.06 3.25
N GLU A 135 14.36 6.57 2.86
CA GLU A 135 14.14 7.08 1.49
C GLU A 135 15.09 8.22 1.13
N ASP A 136 15.37 9.13 2.06
CA ASP A 136 16.29 10.25 1.83
C ASP A 136 17.77 9.81 1.77
N GLU A 137 18.17 8.84 2.57
CA GLU A 137 19.49 8.23 2.47
C GLU A 137 19.68 7.55 1.11
N LEU A 138 18.70 6.75 0.68
CA LEU A 138 18.70 6.12 -0.64
C LEU A 138 18.71 7.16 -1.77
N ALA A 139 17.97 8.26 -1.63
CA ALA A 139 17.98 9.34 -2.60
C ALA A 139 19.39 9.93 -2.76
N LYS A 140 20.06 10.23 -1.64
CA LYS A 140 21.43 10.74 -1.63
C LYS A 140 22.41 9.78 -2.31
N GLU A 141 22.33 8.49 -2.00
CA GLU A 141 23.19 7.46 -2.60
C GLU A 141 22.96 7.32 -4.12
N LEU A 142 21.73 7.53 -4.59
CA LEU A 142 21.36 7.45 -6.00
C LEU A 142 21.57 8.78 -6.76
N GLY A 143 22.13 9.81 -6.11
CA GLY A 143 22.29 11.14 -6.68
C GLY A 143 20.95 11.79 -7.05
N LEU A 144 19.93 11.57 -6.20
CA LEU A 144 18.60 12.15 -6.30
C LEU A 144 18.36 13.12 -5.15
N GLU A 145 17.39 13.99 -5.35
CA GLU A 145 16.99 14.96 -4.34
C GLU A 145 16.15 14.30 -3.22
N SER A 146 16.15 14.93 -2.05
CA SER A 146 15.29 14.50 -0.95
C SER A 146 13.82 14.39 -1.39
N GLY A 147 13.20 13.26 -1.06
CA GLY A 147 11.82 12.92 -1.42
C GLY A 147 11.59 12.36 -2.81
N GLU A 148 12.65 12.17 -3.59
CA GLU A 148 12.57 11.59 -4.93
C GLU A 148 12.69 10.07 -4.98
N VAL A 149 12.85 9.43 -3.83
CA VAL A 149 12.72 7.98 -3.62
C VAL A 149 11.45 7.69 -2.82
N ILE A 150 10.73 6.66 -3.23
CA ILE A 150 9.50 6.20 -2.57
C ILE A 150 9.58 4.68 -2.40
N ILE A 151 9.61 4.23 -1.15
CA ILE A 151 9.44 2.82 -0.79
C ILE A 151 7.94 2.53 -0.69
N ASP A 152 7.49 1.57 -1.46
CA ASP A 152 6.08 1.19 -1.55
C ASP A 152 5.91 -0.28 -1.23
N PHE A 153 5.28 -0.58 -0.10
CA PHE A 153 4.82 -1.93 0.22
C PHE A 153 3.33 -1.91 0.56
N PRO A 154 2.45 -2.35 -0.36
CA PRO A 154 1.03 -2.26 -0.13
C PRO A 154 0.57 -3.17 1.01
N VAL A 155 -0.33 -2.63 1.83
CA VAL A 155 -1.03 -3.34 2.89
C VAL A 155 -2.50 -2.96 2.85
N LYS A 156 -3.35 -3.98 3.04
CA LYS A 156 -4.75 -3.76 3.37
C LYS A 156 -5.16 -4.82 4.39
N GLN A 157 -5.29 -4.38 5.64
CA GLN A 157 -5.78 -5.22 6.72
C GLN A 157 -7.16 -5.77 6.36
N ALA A 158 -7.45 -7.01 6.77
CA ALA A 158 -8.71 -7.70 6.51
C ALA A 158 -9.06 -7.90 5.01
N MET A 159 -8.13 -7.69 4.07
CA MET A 159 -8.42 -7.75 2.63
C MET A 159 -9.14 -9.03 2.20
N PHE A 160 -8.83 -10.15 2.83
CA PHE A 160 -9.48 -11.44 2.60
C PHE A 160 -9.98 -12.11 3.88
N GLN A 161 -10.15 -11.35 4.96
CA GLN A 161 -10.81 -11.91 6.13
C GLN A 161 -12.25 -12.20 5.76
N LEU A 162 -12.59 -13.48 5.82
CA LEU A 162 -13.96 -13.95 5.88
C LEU A 162 -14.18 -14.18 7.36
N ASP A 163 -15.02 -13.34 7.95
CA ASP A 163 -15.49 -13.47 9.33
C ASP A 163 -17.01 -13.34 9.29
N LEU A 164 -17.67 -14.48 9.09
CA LEU A 164 -19.12 -14.55 8.96
C LEU A 164 -19.66 -15.89 9.41
N LEU A 165 -20.95 -15.92 9.74
CA LEU A 165 -21.65 -17.14 10.09
C LEU A 165 -22.00 -17.97 8.84
N VAL A 166 -21.79 -19.28 8.92
CA VAL A 166 -22.22 -20.24 7.91
C VAL A 166 -23.21 -21.22 8.54
N GLN A 167 -24.41 -21.29 7.98
CA GLN A 167 -25.41 -22.28 8.37
C GLN A 167 -25.27 -23.54 7.49
N ARG A 168 -24.95 -24.67 8.13
CA ARG A 168 -24.82 -25.99 7.52
C ARG A 168 -26.17 -26.60 7.16
N ARG A 169 -26.14 -27.61 6.28
CA ARG A 169 -27.33 -28.40 5.91
C ARG A 169 -28.00 -29.09 7.10
N ASN A 170 -27.24 -29.51 8.10
CA ASN A 170 -27.76 -30.10 9.35
C ASN A 170 -28.33 -29.05 10.33
N GLY A 171 -28.37 -27.77 9.95
CA GLY A 171 -28.90 -26.67 10.76
C GLY A 171 -27.89 -26.03 11.70
N THR A 172 -26.70 -26.60 11.88
CA THR A 172 -25.67 -26.02 12.77
C THR A 172 -25.13 -24.73 12.17
N VAL A 173 -24.89 -23.73 13.03
CA VAL A 173 -24.26 -22.46 12.64
C VAL A 173 -22.85 -22.44 13.21
N GLN A 174 -21.88 -22.18 12.35
CA GLN A 174 -20.46 -22.08 12.69
C GLN A 174 -19.91 -20.76 12.14
N ARG A 175 -18.90 -20.20 12.76
CA ARG A 175 -18.19 -19.03 12.23
C ARG A 175 -17.11 -19.51 11.25
N LEU A 176 -17.14 -19.00 10.02
CA LEU A 176 -16.01 -19.09 9.12
C LEU A 176 -14.98 -18.07 9.62
N GLY A 177 -14.07 -18.52 10.47
CA GLY A 177 -12.94 -17.75 11.00
C GLY A 177 -11.61 -18.26 10.46
N LEU A 178 -10.50 -17.97 11.14
CA LEU A 178 -9.16 -18.39 10.72
C LEU A 178 -8.95 -19.91 10.66
N GLU A 179 -9.75 -20.68 11.37
CA GLU A 179 -9.69 -22.14 11.44
C GLU A 179 -10.36 -22.83 10.25
N GLY A 180 -11.00 -22.05 9.36
CA GLY A 180 -11.69 -22.57 8.20
C GLY A 180 -12.95 -23.33 8.59
N VAL A 181 -13.40 -24.18 7.67
CA VAL A 181 -14.65 -24.92 7.80
C VAL A 181 -14.38 -26.37 7.36
N GLU A 182 -14.55 -27.33 8.27
CA GLU A 182 -14.27 -28.74 7.99
C GLU A 182 -15.10 -29.26 6.80
N GLY A 183 -14.45 -29.99 5.88
CA GLY A 183 -15.08 -30.53 4.67
C GLY A 183 -15.28 -29.53 3.51
N VAL A 184 -14.74 -28.31 3.62
CA VAL A 184 -14.78 -27.26 2.58
C VAL A 184 -13.36 -26.78 2.28
N LEU A 185 -13.13 -26.13 1.13
CA LEU A 185 -11.88 -25.44 0.84
C LEU A 185 -11.48 -24.53 2.02
N ASP A 186 -10.22 -24.62 2.45
CA ASP A 186 -9.64 -23.77 3.50
C ASP A 186 -9.47 -22.33 2.97
N LEU A 187 -10.60 -21.62 2.91
CA LEU A 187 -10.69 -20.25 2.45
C LEU A 187 -9.74 -19.31 3.21
N PRO A 188 -9.57 -19.40 4.55
CA PRO A 188 -8.59 -18.59 5.27
C PRO A 188 -7.14 -18.81 4.83
N ARG A 189 -6.73 -20.06 4.60
CA ARG A 189 -5.38 -20.34 4.10
C ARG A 189 -5.20 -19.84 2.68
N VAL A 190 -6.15 -20.10 1.79
CA VAL A 190 -6.11 -19.58 0.41
C VAL A 190 -6.08 -18.06 0.40
N ALA A 191 -6.90 -17.40 1.21
CA ALA A 191 -6.91 -15.96 1.41
C ALA A 191 -5.54 -15.42 1.83
N ARG A 192 -4.86 -16.09 2.78
CA ARG A 192 -3.52 -15.70 3.23
C ARG A 192 -2.49 -15.83 2.11
N GLU A 193 -2.50 -16.94 1.37
CA GLU A 193 -1.57 -17.15 0.24
C GLU A 193 -1.80 -16.13 -0.89
N LEU A 194 -3.07 -15.86 -1.22
CA LEU A 194 -3.44 -14.83 -2.20
C LEU A 194 -2.99 -13.43 -1.75
N TYR A 195 -3.10 -13.13 -0.45
CA TYR A 195 -2.60 -11.87 0.12
C TYR A 195 -1.09 -11.74 -0.02
N THR A 196 -0.36 -12.75 0.45
CA THR A 196 1.11 -12.79 0.41
C THR A 196 1.60 -12.64 -1.03
N THR A 197 1.02 -13.41 -1.96
CA THR A 197 1.42 -13.41 -3.38
C THR A 197 1.07 -12.09 -4.10
N ALA A 198 -0.02 -11.42 -3.71
CA ALA A 198 -0.41 -10.16 -4.34
C ALA A 198 0.48 -8.99 -3.93
N ARG A 199 1.14 -9.07 -2.77
CA ARG A 199 1.99 -7.99 -2.26
C ARG A 199 3.35 -8.01 -2.95
N VAL A 200 3.73 -6.83 -3.42
CA VAL A 200 5.01 -6.61 -4.10
C VAL A 200 5.62 -5.35 -3.51
N LEU A 201 6.80 -5.48 -2.92
CA LEU A 201 7.61 -4.38 -2.44
C LEU A 201 8.25 -3.69 -3.64
N ARG A 202 8.20 -2.37 -3.69
CA ARG A 202 8.76 -1.58 -4.79
C ARG A 202 9.54 -0.40 -4.26
N VAL A 203 10.56 -0.02 -4.99
CA VAL A 203 11.21 1.28 -4.84
C VAL A 203 10.99 2.05 -6.13
N PHE A 204 10.41 3.24 -6.00
CA PHE A 204 10.23 4.17 -7.11
C PHE A 204 11.17 5.35 -6.99
N THR A 205 11.64 5.85 -8.11
CA THR A 205 12.54 6.99 -8.21
C THR A 205 12.04 7.99 -9.24
N MET A 206 12.12 9.30 -8.97
CA MET A 206 11.62 10.32 -9.91
C MET A 206 12.32 10.27 -11.28
N GLU A 207 13.62 9.96 -11.26
CA GLU A 207 14.39 9.66 -12.46
C GLU A 207 14.69 8.18 -12.53
N ARG A 208 14.98 7.67 -13.73
CA ARG A 208 15.36 6.27 -13.87
C ARG A 208 16.67 6.03 -13.13
N ARG A 209 16.62 5.12 -12.16
CA ARG A 209 17.74 4.57 -11.40
C ARG A 209 17.50 3.06 -11.22
N GLU A 210 18.55 2.34 -10.89
CA GLU A 210 18.49 0.95 -10.48
C GLU A 210 19.09 0.86 -9.07
N ILE A 211 18.53 0.00 -8.23
CA ILE A 211 19.00 -0.21 -6.86
C ILE A 211 19.05 -1.70 -6.57
N ALA A 212 20.14 -2.14 -5.94
CA ALA A 212 20.29 -3.54 -5.53
C ALA A 212 19.28 -3.89 -4.43
N ALA A 213 18.72 -5.10 -4.51
CA ALA A 213 17.72 -5.57 -3.55
C ALA A 213 18.27 -5.56 -2.12
N ASP A 214 19.50 -6.06 -1.92
CA ASP A 214 20.12 -6.18 -0.59
C ASP A 214 20.27 -4.83 0.11
N THR A 215 20.64 -3.78 -0.62
CA THR A 215 20.75 -2.40 -0.10
C THR A 215 19.46 -1.91 0.55
N VAL A 216 18.31 -2.32 0.01
CA VAL A 216 16.98 -1.97 0.54
C VAL A 216 16.59 -2.93 1.65
N LEU A 217 16.73 -4.24 1.42
CA LEU A 217 16.29 -5.28 2.36
C LEU A 217 17.02 -5.22 3.69
N GLU A 218 18.31 -4.94 3.72
CA GLU A 218 19.08 -4.81 4.96
C GLU A 218 18.61 -3.65 5.85
N ARG A 219 18.01 -2.60 5.26
CA ARG A 219 17.52 -1.43 6.00
C ARG A 219 16.11 -1.58 6.53
N ILE A 220 15.25 -2.30 5.80
CA ILE A 220 13.81 -2.31 6.05
C ILE A 220 13.25 -3.67 6.45
N THR A 221 14.10 -4.70 6.55
CA THR A 221 13.68 -6.05 6.94
C THR A 221 14.49 -6.60 8.08
N ARG A 222 13.88 -7.51 8.83
CA ARG A 222 14.53 -8.35 9.82
C ARG A 222 14.43 -9.82 9.42
N PRO A 223 15.36 -10.69 9.86
CA PRO A 223 15.20 -12.13 9.70
C PRO A 223 13.90 -12.60 10.38
N LEU A 224 13.16 -13.49 9.71
CA LEU A 224 12.09 -14.23 10.38
C LEU A 224 12.74 -15.09 11.48
N ALA A 225 12.30 -14.92 12.73
CA ALA A 225 12.76 -15.80 13.81
C ALA A 225 12.44 -17.25 13.42
N ALA A 226 13.41 -18.16 13.60
CA ALA A 226 13.16 -19.58 13.44
C ALA A 226 12.12 -20.00 14.50
N GLY A 227 10.88 -20.17 14.05
CA GLY A 227 9.77 -20.73 14.82
C GLY A 227 9.73 -22.24 14.70
#